data_AF-U2KHZ0-F1
#
_entry.id   AF-U2KHZ0-F1
#
_cell.length_a   1.000
_cell.length_b   1.000
_cell.length_c   1.000
_cell.angle_alpha   90.00
_cell.angle_beta   90.00
_cell.angle_gamma   90.00
#
_symmetry.space_group_name_H-M   'P 1'
#
loop_
_entity.id
_entity.type
_entity.pdbx_description
1 polymer ?
#
loop_
_entity_poly.entity_id
_entity_poly.type
_entity_poly.pdbx_seq_one_letter_code
_entity_poly.pdbx_strand_id
1 'polypeptide(L)' 'MLHGIIEYQRKKCKELARTVIHLPSPFKEYVKSITTDNGTEFACHEIIGKSLGGTIYFIKNVNFFLNPNIIFTFVLEC' A
#
# COMPACT_ATOMS: atom_id res chain seq x y z
N MET A 1 -17.66 3.58 -0.44
CA MET A 1 -16.25 3.35 -0.03
C MET A 1 -15.85 1.94 -0.42
N LEU A 2 -14.98 1.79 -1.42
CA LEU A 2 -14.46 0.49 -1.87
C LEU A 2 -13.09 0.26 -1.22
N HIS A 3 -12.88 -0.93 -0.67
CA HIS A 3 -11.60 -1.33 -0.08
C HIS A 3 -10.93 -2.33 -1.02
N GLY A 4 -9.72 -2.01 -1.46
CA GLY A 4 -8.87 -2.92 -2.22
C GLY A 4 -7.74 -3.46 -1.33
N ILE A 5 -7.45 -4.76 -1.44
CA ILE A 5 -6.31 -5.40 -0.79
C ILE A 5 -5.36 -5.90 -1.88
N ILE A 6 -4.08 -5.54 -1.80
CA ILE A 6 -3.04 -6.13 -2.63
C ILE A 6 -2.16 -6.99 -1.73
N GLU A 7 -2.16 -8.29 -2.00
CA GLU A 7 -1.23 -9.25 -1.41
C GLU A 7 0.05 -9.31 -2.24
N TYR A 8 1.18 -9.06 -1.60
CA TYR A 8 2.49 -9.12 -2.27
C TYR A 8 3.46 -10.01 -1.51
N GLN A 9 4.18 -10.86 -2.26
CA GLN A 9 5.24 -11.69 -1.72
C GLN A 9 6.49 -10.85 -1.46
N ARG A 10 7.13 -11.07 -0.32
CA ARG A 10 8.31 -10.32 0.15
C ARG A 10 9.40 -10.19 -0.94
N LYS A 11 9.53 -9.01 -1.55
CA LYS A 11 10.58 -8.65 -2.53
C LYS A 11 11.19 -7.29 -2.18
N LYS A 12 12.16 -6.83 -2.98
CA LYS A 12 12.83 -5.53 -2.77
C LYS A 12 11.81 -4.38 -2.76
N CYS A 13 12.01 -3.40 -1.88
CA CYS A 13 11.08 -2.27 -1.67
C CYS A 13 10.75 -1.49 -2.95
N LYS A 14 11.71 -1.39 -3.89
CA LYS A 14 11.51 -0.72 -5.20
C LYS A 14 10.53 -1.47 -6.11
N GLU A 15 10.53 -2.80 -6.09
CA GLU A 15 9.63 -3.60 -6.90
C GLU A 15 8.20 -3.51 -6.36
N LEU A 16 8.05 -3.62 -5.05
CA LEU A 16 6.77 -3.40 -4.37
C LEU A 16 6.20 -2.02 -4.72
N ALA A 17 7.00 -0.96 -4.58
CA ALA A 17 6.56 0.40 -4.89
C ALA A 17 6.04 0.51 -6.33
N ARG A 18 6.72 -0.10 -7.31
CA ARG A 18 6.26 -0.10 -8.71
C ARG A 18 4.92 -0.81 -8.89
N THR A 19 4.77 -2.00 -8.29
CA THR A 19 3.52 -2.77 -8.35
C THR A 19 2.37 -1.99 -7.71
N VAL A 20 2.62 -1.43 -6.53
CA VAL A 20 1.65 -0.65 -5.76
C VAL A 20 1.29 0.68 -6.43
N ILE A 21 2.18 1.28 -7.23
CA ILE A 21 1.83 2.45 -8.03
C ILE A 21 1.02 2.05 -9.26
N HIS A 22 1.42 0.96 -9.93
CA HIS A 22 0.83 0.55 -11.20
C HIS A 22 -0.61 0.02 -11.06
N LEU A 23 -0.88 -0.83 -10.06
CA LEU A 23 -2.20 -1.45 -9.85
C LEU A 23 -3.33 -0.43 -9.64
N PRO A 24 -3.22 0.53 -8.70
CA PRO A 24 -4.23 1.55 -8.47
C PRO A 24 -4.03 2.80 -9.35
N SER A 25 -3.05 2.85 -10.26
CA SER A 25 -2.84 3.98 -11.18
C SER A 25 -4.11 4.40 -11.95
N PRO A 26 -4.97 3.48 -12.44
CA PRO A 26 -6.21 3.86 -13.12
C PRO A 26 -7.23 4.54 -12.19
N PHE A 27 -7.11 4.31 -10.88
CA PHE A 27 -8.01 4.81 -9.85
C PHE A 27 -7.38 5.86 -8.95
N LYS A 28 -6.22 6.43 -9.34
CA LYS A 28 -5.41 7.33 -8.50
C LYS A 28 -6.21 8.51 -7.92
N GLU A 29 -7.17 9.02 -8.68
CA GLU A 29 -8.01 10.16 -8.26
C GLU A 29 -8.98 9.80 -7.12
N TYR A 30 -9.28 8.51 -6.98
CA TYR A 30 -10.15 7.98 -5.95
C TYR A 30 -9.36 7.46 -4.74
N VAL A 31 -8.04 7.27 -4.86
CA VAL A 31 -7.17 6.80 -3.77
C VAL A 31 -6.96 7.92 -2.74
N LYS A 32 -7.73 7.90 -1.65
CA LYS A 32 -7.57 8.90 -0.57
C LYS A 32 -6.49 8.55 0.42
N SER A 33 -6.42 7.28 0.79
CA SER A 33 -5.48 6.81 1.79
C SER A 33 -5.03 5.39 1.53
N ILE A 34 -3.83 5.14 2.03
CA ILE A 34 -3.08 3.90 1.89
C ILE A 34 -2.68 3.49 3.29
N THR A 35 -2.97 2.25 3.66
CA THR A 35 -2.64 1.73 4.98
C THR A 35 -1.69 0.55 4.82
N THR A 36 -0.57 0.61 5.53
CA THR A 36 0.52 -0.36 5.45
C THR A 36 1.02 -0.72 6.84
N ASP A 37 1.60 -1.92 6.99
CA ASP A 37 2.34 -2.31 8.17
C ASP A 37 3.74 -1.70 8.18
N ASN A 38 4.41 -1.68 9.34
CA ASN A 38 5.78 -1.18 9.45
C ASN A 38 6.84 -2.15 8.87
N GLY A 39 6.48 -2.89 7.83
CA GLY A 39 7.40 -3.78 7.13
C GLY A 39 8.52 -3.00 6.46
N THR A 40 9.74 -3.53 6.53
CA THR A 40 10.92 -2.96 5.85
C THR A 40 10.75 -2.86 4.33
N GLU A 41 9.85 -3.67 3.77
CA GLU A 41 9.44 -3.71 2.37
C GLU A 41 8.79 -2.39 1.92
N PHE A 42 8.20 -1.64 2.85
CA PHE A 42 7.64 -0.31 2.62
C PHE A 42 8.61 0.84 2.94
N ALA A 43 9.92 0.58 3.03
CA ALA A 43 10.91 1.67 3.14
C ALA A 43 10.82 2.70 1.99
N CYS A 44 10.23 2.32 0.83
CA CYS A 44 9.98 3.22 -0.30
C CYS A 44 8.56 3.82 -0.33
N HIS A 45 7.84 3.86 0.79
CA HIS A 45 6.48 4.39 0.89
C HIS A 45 6.35 5.84 0.40
N GLU A 46 7.37 6.69 0.60
CA GLU A 46 7.35 8.08 0.12
C GLU A 46 7.15 8.17 -1.40
N ILE A 47 7.72 7.24 -2.17
CA ILE A 47 7.57 7.19 -3.63
C ILE A 47 6.12 6.85 -3.99
N ILE A 48 5.51 5.94 -3.25
CA ILE A 48 4.13 5.51 -3.42
C ILE A 48 3.18 6.68 -3.15
N GLY A 49 3.37 7.37 -2.02
CA GLY A 49 2.54 8.51 -1.63
C GLY A 49 2.63 9.66 -2.63
N LYS A 50 3.84 10.00 -3.08
CA LYS A 50 4.06 11.03 -4.11
C LYS A 50 3.43 10.68 -5.45
N SER A 51 3.42 9.40 -5.83
CA SER A 51 2.91 8.96 -7.14
C SER A 51 1.38 8.85 -7.18
N LEU A 52 0.77 8.42 -6.07
CA LEU A 52 -0.68 8.22 -5.98
C LEU A 52 -1.43 9.44 -5.42
N GLY A 53 -0.75 10.38 -4.75
CA GLY A 53 -1.36 11.57 -4.16
C GLY A 53 -2.18 11.30 -2.89
N GLY A 54 -2.12 10.06 -2.36
CA GLY A 54 -2.86 9.64 -1.17
C GLY A 54 -2.05 9.72 0.12
N THR A 55 -2.73 9.82 1.25
CA THR A 55 -2.13 9.83 2.59
C THR A 55 -1.73 8.41 3.02
N ILE A 56 -0.51 8.22 3.50
CA ILE A 56 -0.02 6.91 3.97
C ILE A 56 -0.15 6.83 5.49
N TYR A 57 -0.82 5.78 5.96
CA TYR A 57 -0.97 5.43 7.36
C TYR A 57 -0.19 4.16 7.69
N PHE A 58 0.59 4.24 8.77
CA PHE A 58 1.34 3.12 9.30
C PHE A 58 0.62 2.50 10.49
N ILE A 59 0.23 1.24 10.37
CA ILE A 59 -0.33 0.50 11.51
C ILE A 59 0.81 -0.04 12.35
N LYS A 60 0.95 0.52 13.55
CA LYS A 60 1.88 0.04 14.56
C LYS A 60 1.25 -1.15 15.28
N ASN A 61 1.44 -2.34 14.71
CA ASN A 61 1.25 -3.64 15.36
C ASN A 61 -0.21 -3.99 15.76
N VAL A 62 -0.81 -4.93 15.05
CA VAL A 62 -1.94 -5.74 15.52
C VAL A 62 -1.84 -7.12 14.88
N ASN A 63 -1.10 -8.06 15.47
CA ASN A 63 -1.12 -9.52 15.19
C ASN A 63 -1.14 -9.99 13.70
N PHE A 64 -0.90 -9.10 12.74
CA PHE A 64 -0.99 -9.35 11.31
C PHE A 64 0.25 -10.10 10.79
N PHE A 65 1.24 -10.29 11.67
CA PHE A 65 2.44 -11.08 11.47
C PHE A 65 2.21 -12.55 11.08
N LEU A 66 0.97 -13.05 11.15
CA LEU A 66 0.63 -14.43 10.85
C LEU A 66 0.33 -14.70 9.37
N ASN A 67 0.22 -13.67 8.52
CA ASN A 67 0.15 -13.86 7.07
C ASN A 67 1.41 -13.23 6.43
N PRO A 68 2.34 -14.04 5.86
CA PRO A 68 3.52 -13.52 5.17
C PRO A 68 3.19 -12.76 3.88
N ASN A 69 1.90 -12.63 3.53
CA ASN A 69 1.43 -11.86 2.39
C ASN A 69 1.14 -10.43 2.85
N ILE A 70 1.99 -9.50 2.42
CA ILE A 70 1.89 -8.07 2.67
C ILE A 70 0.47 -7.59 2.32
N ILE A 71 -0.28 -7.01 3.28
CA ILE A 71 -1.58 -6.36 3.00
C ILE A 71 -1.34 -4.88 2.75
N PHE A 72 -1.50 -4.49 1.50
CA PHE A 72 -1.66 -3.10 1.11
C PHE A 72 -3.15 -2.81 0.95
N THR A 73 -3.71 -1.99 1.84
CA THR A 73 -5.12 -1.60 1.76
C THR A 73 -5.23 -0.16 1.30
N PHE A 74 -6.05 0.08 0.28
CA PHE A 74 -6.40 1.43 -0.14
C PHE A 74 -7.91 1.62 -0.17
N VAL A 75 -8.31 2.85 0.18
CA VAL A 75 -9.70 3.27 0.21
C VAL A 75 -9.98 4.11 -1.04
N LEU A 76 -10.90 3.62 -1.87
CA LEU A 76 -11.46 4.37 -2.99
C LEU A 76 -12.81 4.97 -2.58
N GLU A 77 -12.98 6.27 -2.77
CA GLU A 77 -14.29 6.91 -2.75
C GLU A 77 -14.61 7.42 -4.15
N CYS A 78 -15.53 6.73 -4.82
CA CYS A 78 -16.18 7.21 -6.04
C CYS A 78 -17.28 8.22 -5.70
#